data_AF-A0A6A3U5K6-F1
#
_entry.id   AF-A0A6A3U5K6-F1
#
_cell.length_a   1.000
_cell.length_b   1.000
_cell.length_c   1.000
_cell.angle_alpha   90.00
_cell.angle_beta   90.00
_cell.angle_gamma   90.00
#
_symmetry.space_group_name_H-M   'P 1'
#
loop_
_entity.id
_entity.type
_entity.pdbx_description
1 polymer ?
#
loop_
_entity_poly.entity_id
_entity_poly.type
_entity_poly.pdbx_seq_one_letter_code
_entity_poly.pdbx_strand_id
1 'polypeptide(L)' 'MAALSQELTESAEVSGDMQQGTLLDFHKRLARLNYDAVELLAKEQSSGIYLTDHKRVNCLTCAEGKPTNN' A
#
# COMPACT_ATOMS: atom_id res chain seq x y z
N MET A 1 -30.50 18.87 -18.90
CA MET A 1 -30.07 18.49 -17.53
C MET A 1 -29.53 17.07 -17.58
N ALA A 2 -28.40 16.87 -16.89
CA ALA A 2 -27.80 15.65 -16.35
C ALA A 2 -27.57 14.42 -17.26
N ALA A 3 -26.30 14.01 -17.39
CA ALA A 3 -25.82 12.67 -16.99
C ALA A 3 -24.32 12.51 -17.29
N LEU A 4 -23.67 11.63 -16.50
CA LEU A 4 -22.31 11.10 -16.63
C LEU A 4 -21.18 12.09 -16.28
N SER A 5 -20.23 11.80 -15.39
CA SER A 5 -19.71 10.53 -14.93
C SER A 5 -19.14 10.71 -13.52
N GLN A 6 -19.71 10.01 -12.54
CA GLN A 6 -19.02 9.78 -11.28
C GLN A 6 -18.19 8.52 -11.51
N GLU A 7 -16.97 8.73 -11.96
CA GLU A 7 -15.96 7.70 -12.06
C GLU A 7 -15.73 7.07 -10.68
N LEU A 8 -15.82 5.74 -10.66
CA LEU A 8 -15.57 4.83 -9.55
C LEU A 8 -14.43 5.30 -8.64
N THR A 9 -14.80 5.83 -7.48
CA THR A 9 -13.98 5.71 -6.26
C THR A 9 -14.83 5.12 -5.14
N GLU A 10 -15.62 4.09 -5.47
CA GLU A 10 -16.04 3.11 -4.46
C GLU A 10 -14.82 2.26 -4.13
N SER A 11 -14.22 2.52 -2.97
CA SER A 11 -13.61 1.51 -2.07
C SER A 11 -12.83 2.23 -0.97
N ALA A 12 -13.53 2.97 -0.11
CA ALA A 12 -13.03 3.29 1.23
C ALA A 12 -14.22 3.67 2.11
N GLU A 13 -15.21 2.78 2.16
CA GLU A 13 -16.01 2.68 3.37
C GLU A 13 -15.03 2.46 4.52
N VAL A 14 -14.88 3.48 5.37
CA VAL A 14 -14.13 3.42 6.63
C VAL A 14 -14.97 2.59 7.59
N SER A 15 -15.11 1.32 7.27
CA SER A 15 -15.54 0.26 8.17
C SER A 15 -14.24 -0.41 8.62
N GLY A 16 -14.14 -0.77 9.90
CA GLY A 16 -12.93 -1.36 10.51
C GLY A 16 -12.56 -2.75 10.00
N ASP A 17 -12.52 -2.92 8.68
CA ASP A 17 -12.20 -4.13 7.95
C ASP A 17 -10.71 -4.08 7.62
N MET A 18 -9.97 -4.95 8.28
CA MET A 18 -8.53 -5.04 8.18
C MET A 18 -8.15 -5.30 6.72
N GLN A 19 -7.52 -4.33 6.05
CA GLN A 19 -7.12 -4.48 4.65
C GLN A 19 -6.04 -5.56 4.57
N GLN A 20 -6.43 -6.72 4.02
CA GLN A 20 -5.53 -7.82 3.72
C GLN A 20 -5.07 -7.77 2.27
N GLY A 21 -3.79 -7.99 2.05
CA GLY A 21 -3.21 -7.98 0.71
C GLY A 21 -1.71 -8.26 0.70
N THR A 22 -1.14 -8.38 -0.49
CA THR A 22 0.30 -8.58 -0.66
C THR A 22 1.08 -7.28 -0.47
N LEU A 23 2.35 -7.38 -0.08
CA LEU A 23 3.25 -6.24 0.03
C LEU A 23 3.35 -5.46 -1.29
N LEU A 24 3.28 -6.15 -2.43
CA LEU A 24 3.26 -5.52 -3.75
C LEU A 24 1.93 -4.79 -4.04
N ASP A 25 0.78 -5.36 -3.65
CA ASP A 25 -0.52 -4.71 -3.81
C ASP A 25 -0.57 -3.39 -3.05
N PHE A 26 -0.15 -3.40 -1.78
CA PHE A 26 -0.06 -2.18 -1.00
C PHE A 26 0.99 -1.23 -1.54
N HIS A 27 2.14 -1.73 -1.98
CA HIS A 27 3.15 -0.87 -2.62
C HIS A 27 2.61 -0.20 -3.89
N LYS A 28 1.82 -0.89 -4.73
CA LYS A 28 1.19 -0.29 -5.91
C LYS A 28 0.12 0.73 -5.55
N ARG A 29 -0.73 0.43 -4.57
CA ARG A 29 -1.79 1.36 -4.10
C ARG A 29 -1.22 2.58 -3.39
N LEU A 30 -0.18 2.36 -2.59
CA LEU A 30 0.48 3.35 -1.78
C LEU A 30 1.78 3.83 -2.42
N ALA A 31 1.93 3.80 -3.77
CA ALA A 31 3.13 3.99 -4.62
C ALA A 31 4.23 4.98 -4.16
N ARG A 32 3.94 5.86 -3.20
CA ARG A 32 4.87 6.76 -2.51
C ARG A 32 5.58 6.11 -1.30
N LEU A 33 5.10 4.98 -0.80
CA LEU A 33 5.66 4.24 0.32
C LEU A 33 6.57 3.14 -0.18
N ASN A 34 7.78 3.10 0.36
CA ASN A 34 8.68 1.98 0.15
C ASN A 34 8.17 0.72 0.88
N TYR A 35 8.74 -0.43 0.53
CA TYR A 35 8.38 -1.69 1.16
C TYR A 35 8.57 -1.68 2.69
N ASP A 36 9.61 -1.02 3.20
CA ASP A 36 9.88 -0.96 4.64
C ASP A 36 8.80 -0.19 5.41
N ALA A 37 8.25 0.88 4.83
CA ALA A 37 7.17 1.66 5.39
C ALA A 37 5.84 0.88 5.37
N VAL A 38 5.57 0.14 4.30
CA VAL A 38 4.39 -0.74 4.23
C VAL A 38 4.49 -1.87 5.26
N GLU A 39 5.68 -2.46 5.45
CA GLU A 39 5.88 -3.46 6.51
C GLU A 39 5.80 -2.86 7.91
N LEU A 40 6.22 -1.61 8.10
CA LEU A 40 6.06 -0.92 9.38
C LEU A 40 4.58 -0.68 9.71
N LEU A 41 3.79 -0.25 8.72
CA LEU A 41 2.33 -0.11 8.84
C LEU A 41 1.68 -1.46 9.15
N ALA A 42 2.10 -2.53 8.49
CA ALA A 42 1.56 -3.87 8.75
C ALA A 42 1.94 -4.43 10.13
N LYS A 43 3.07 -4.01 10.70
CA LYS A 43 3.45 -4.33 12.09
C LYS A 43 2.59 -3.57 13.10
N GLU A 44 2.10 -2.39 12.73
CA GLU A 44 1.26 -1.57 13.57
C GLU A 44 -0.19 -2.06 13.50
N GLN A 45 -0.64 -2.74 14.56
CA GLN A 45 -2.00 -3.32 14.62
C GLN A 45 -3.11 -2.26 14.50
N SER A 46 -2.82 -1.00 14.86
CA SER A 46 -3.74 0.13 14.70
C SER A 46 -3.82 0.66 13.26
N SER A 47 -2.89 0.27 12.38
CA SER A 47 -2.91 0.70 10.97
C SER A 47 -4.01 0.02 10.16
N GLY A 48 -4.58 -1.09 10.64
CA GLY A 48 -5.63 -1.82 9.93
C GLY A 48 -5.16 -2.47 8.63
N ILE A 49 -3.85 -2.69 8.44
CA ILE A 49 -3.27 -3.34 7.26
C ILE A 49 -2.63 -4.65 7.69
N TYR A 50 -2.90 -5.73 6.94
CA TYR A 50 -2.29 -7.03 7.17
C TYR A 50 -1.67 -7.55 5.88
N LEU A 51 -0.37 -7.85 5.93
CA LEU A 51 0.36 -8.41 4.82
C LEU A 51 0.19 -9.93 4.79
N THR A 52 -0.39 -10.43 3.71
CA THR A 52 -0.50 -11.88 3.46
C THR A 52 0.75 -12.43 2.78
N ASP A 53 1.57 -11.56 2.16
CA ASP A 53 2.82 -11.91 1.49
C ASP A 53 3.82 -10.76 1.63
N HIS A 54 5.06 -11.11 1.96
CA HIS A 54 6.16 -10.17 2.21
C HIS A 54 7.16 -10.12 1.04
N LYS A 55 6.81 -10.62 -0.15
CA LYS A 55 7.75 -10.62 -1.28
C LYS A 55 7.99 -9.21 -1.77
N ARG A 56 9.24 -8.80 -1.65
CA ARG A 56 9.77 -7.58 -2.25
C ARG A 56 10.17 -7.90 -3.68
N VAL A 57 9.30 -7.59 -4.65
CA VAL A 57 9.72 -7.62 -6.05
C VAL A 57 10.65 -6.45 -6.33
N ASN A 58 11.61 -6.67 -7.23
CA ASN A 58 12.63 -5.69 -7.56
C ASN A 58 11.97 -4.48 -8.24
N CYS A 59 11.61 -3.48 -7.44
CA CYS A 59 11.06 -2.22 -7.90
C CYS A 59 12.22 -1.24 -8.00
N LEU A 60 12.56 -0.82 -9.23
CA LEU A 60 13.68 0.09 -9.48
C LEU A 60 13.52 1.39 -8.66
N THR A 61 12.29 1.91 -8.58
CA THR A 61 11.96 3.10 -7.79
C THR A 61 12.15 2.91 -6.28
N CYS A 62 12.01 1.68 -5.75
CA CYS A 62 12.34 1.37 -4.35
C CYS A 62 13.83 1.10 -4.13
N ALA A 63 14.50 0.53 -5.13
CA ALA A 63 15.92 0.19 -5.05
C ALA A 63 16.80 1.46 -4.94
N GLU A 64 16.36 2.56 -5.56
CA GLU A 64 17.01 3.88 -5.47
C GLU A 64 16.93 4.50 -4.06
N GLY A 65 16.03 4.03 -3.19
CA GLY A 65 15.79 4.60 -1.86
C GLY A 65 16.63 4.01 -0.73
N LYS A 66 17.56 3.09 -0.98
CA LYS A 66 18.48 2.57 0.06
C LYS A 66 19.70 3.50 0.16
N PRO A 67 19.83 4.35 1.19
CA PRO A 67 21.09 5.04 1.43
C PRO A 67 22.15 3.99 1.74
N THR A 68 23.15 3.88 0.87
CA THR A 68 24.42 3.23 1.21
C THR A 68 25.12 4.14 2.21
N ASN A 69 25.06 3.79 3.49
CA ASN A 69 25.89 4.44 4.49
C ASN A 69 27.37 4.15 4.14
N ASN A 70 28.19 5.19 4.01
CA ASN A 70 29.66 5.04 3.88
C ASN A 70 30.30 5.10 5.27
#